data_AF-A0A3N5ADA5-F1
#
_entry.id   AF-A0A3N5ADA5-F1
#
_cell.length_a   1.000
_cell.length_b   1.000
_cell.length_c   1.000
_cell.angle_alpha   90.00
_cell.angle_beta   90.00
_cell.angle_gamma   90.00
#
_symmetry.space_group_name_H-M   'P 1'
#
loop_
_entity.id
_entity.type
_entity.pdbx_description
1 polymer ?
#
loop_
_entity_poly.entity_id
_entity_poly.type
_entity_poly.pdbx_seq_one_letter_code
_entity_poly.pdbx_strand_id
1 'polypeptide(L)'
;MTFTSEGGRRPPPNAGGRMPAALLTALQQAAAAASSAYGVPKIYFARAFGNRLHYLTGYGEETYLPAVKEFIGDDLWVFIEGAERLTEEERSELVKTLRAVVATHGAAPQTQPVPPGTRKEETNR
;
A
#
# COMPACT_ATOMS: atom_id res chain seq x y z
N MET A 1 -29.51 -25.83 -5.16
CA MET A 1 -28.04 -25.82 -5.05
C MET A 1 -27.65 -24.60 -4.25
N THR A 2 -27.09 -24.81 -3.07
CA THR A 2 -26.75 -23.77 -2.08
C THR A 2 -25.29 -23.37 -2.28
N PHE A 3 -25.00 -22.10 -2.54
CA PHE A 3 -23.64 -21.55 -2.48
C PHE A 3 -23.51 -20.72 -1.20
N THR A 4 -23.02 -21.35 -0.14
CA THR A 4 -22.43 -20.70 1.02
C THR A 4 -20.97 -20.38 0.70
N SER A 5 -20.69 -19.12 0.36
CA SER A 5 -19.32 -18.60 0.36
C SER A 5 -19.14 -17.69 1.56
N GLU A 6 -18.46 -18.22 2.57
CA GLU A 6 -17.95 -17.51 3.73
C GLU A 6 -16.92 -16.46 3.28
N GLY A 7 -17.37 -15.23 3.09
CA GLY A 7 -16.50 -14.06 2.90
C GLY A 7 -16.05 -13.46 4.23
N GLY A 8 -15.57 -14.28 5.16
CA GLY A 8 -15.02 -13.81 6.42
C GLY A 8 -13.77 -12.95 6.19
N ARG A 9 -13.89 -11.63 6.26
CA ARG A 9 -12.75 -10.75 6.55
C ARG A 9 -13.14 -9.79 7.65
N ARG A 10 -12.70 -10.14 8.87
CA ARG A 10 -12.63 -9.19 9.99
C ARG A 10 -11.93 -7.92 9.50
N PRO A 11 -12.49 -6.72 9.69
CA PRO A 11 -11.72 -5.49 9.56
C PRO A 11 -10.74 -5.42 10.73
N PRO A 12 -9.41 -5.41 10.52
CA PRO A 12 -8.48 -5.18 11.61
C PRO A 12 -8.42 -3.70 11.99
N PRO A 13 -8.04 -3.39 13.25
CA PRO A 13 -8.23 -2.09 13.86
C PRO A 13 -6.99 -1.22 13.68
N ASN A 14 -6.97 -0.33 12.69
CA ASN A 14 -6.29 0.98 12.81
C ASN A 14 -6.57 1.90 11.61
N ALA A 15 -7.83 2.29 11.43
CA ALA A 15 -8.28 3.16 10.34
C ALA A 15 -7.94 4.65 10.53
N GLY A 16 -7.04 5.02 11.45
CA GLY A 16 -6.75 6.42 11.80
C GLY A 16 -5.31 6.89 11.59
N GLY A 17 -4.38 5.99 11.30
CA GLY A 17 -2.96 6.34 11.16
C GLY A 17 -2.67 7.06 9.84
N ARG A 18 -2.07 8.26 9.90
CA ARG A 18 -1.52 8.95 8.73
C ARG A 18 -0.45 8.07 8.09
N MET A 19 -0.54 7.83 6.78
CA MET A 19 0.46 7.01 6.08
C MET A 19 1.84 7.67 6.17
N PRO A 20 2.93 6.91 6.37
CA PRO A 20 4.27 7.46 6.32
C PRO A 20 4.52 8.14 4.97
N ALA A 21 5.06 9.37 4.99
CA ALA A 21 5.36 10.10 3.76
C ALA A 21 6.32 9.31 2.85
N ALA A 22 7.29 8.61 3.44
CA ALA A 22 8.22 7.74 2.72
C ALA A 22 7.51 6.63 1.92
N LEU A 23 6.46 6.02 2.50
CA LEU A 23 5.68 5.00 1.81
C LEU A 23 4.89 5.61 0.63
N LEU A 24 4.28 6.78 0.81
CA LEU A 24 3.56 7.46 -0.28
C LEU A 24 4.50 7.80 -1.45
N THR A 25 5.69 8.31 -1.16
CA THR A 25 6.71 8.59 -2.18
C THR A 25 7.18 7.31 -2.87
N ALA A 26 7.46 6.25 -2.12
CA ALA A 26 7.89 4.97 -2.69
C ALA A 26 6.81 4.36 -3.61
N LEU A 27 5.54 4.40 -3.20
CA LEU A 27 4.41 3.95 -4.02
C LEU A 27 4.27 4.77 -5.30
N GLN A 28 4.39 6.09 -5.22
CA GLN A 28 4.32 6.95 -6.41
C GLN A 28 5.45 6.66 -7.40
N GLN A 29 6.69 6.49 -6.90
CA GLN A 29 7.84 6.12 -7.73
C GLN A 29 7.67 4.73 -8.34
N ALA A 30 7.16 3.76 -7.58
CA ALA A 30 6.89 2.43 -8.07
C ALA A 30 5.80 2.43 -9.16
N ALA A 31 4.73 3.22 -9.00
CA ALA A 31 3.72 3.41 -10.04
C ALA A 31 4.31 4.04 -11.31
N ALA A 32 5.20 5.03 -11.18
CA ALA A 32 5.86 5.65 -12.32
C ALA A 32 6.75 4.65 -13.08
N ALA A 33 7.59 3.91 -12.35
CA ALA A 33 8.46 2.89 -12.94
C ALA A 33 7.65 1.78 -13.61
N ALA A 34 6.60 1.28 -12.94
CA ALA A 34 5.74 0.24 -13.48
C ALA A 34 4.94 0.70 -14.70
N SER A 35 4.35 1.91 -14.66
CA SER A 35 3.62 2.47 -15.80
C SER A 35 4.51 2.56 -17.04
N SER A 36 5.75 3.00 -16.87
CA SER A 36 6.73 3.04 -17.96
C SER A 36 7.19 1.65 -18.43
N ALA A 37 7.42 0.70 -17.52
CA ALA A 37 7.95 -0.62 -17.85
C ALA A 37 6.92 -1.52 -18.56
N TYR A 38 5.66 -1.44 -18.13
CA TYR A 38 4.57 -2.29 -18.61
C TYR A 38 3.66 -1.58 -19.62
N GLY A 39 3.89 -0.31 -19.92
CA GLY A 39 3.09 0.46 -20.87
C GLY A 39 1.64 0.67 -20.45
N VAL A 40 1.36 0.65 -19.15
CA VAL A 40 0.01 0.89 -18.61
C VAL A 40 -0.23 2.39 -18.41
N PRO A 41 -1.40 2.93 -18.80
CA PRO A 41 -1.64 4.38 -18.74
C PRO A 41 -1.61 4.98 -17.35
N LYS A 42 -2.10 4.24 -16.35
CA LYS A 42 -2.20 4.74 -14.97
C LYS A 42 -2.19 3.60 -13.95
N ILE A 43 -1.45 3.84 -12.87
CA ILE A 43 -1.47 3.02 -11.66
C ILE A 43 -1.74 3.94 -10.48
N TYR A 44 -2.71 3.59 -9.65
CA TYR A 44 -2.98 4.31 -8.42
C TYR A 44 -3.29 3.39 -7.25
N PHE A 45 -3.12 3.93 -6.05
CA PHE A 45 -3.28 3.21 -4.80
C PHE A 45 -4.41 3.81 -3.99
N ALA A 46 -5.12 2.94 -3.29
CA ALA A 46 -6.11 3.32 -2.30
C ALA A 46 -5.93 2.52 -1.02
N ARG A 47 -6.35 3.11 0.10
CA ARG A 47 -6.44 2.41 1.38
C ARG A 47 -7.89 2.16 1.76
N ALA A 48 -8.16 1.00 2.33
CA ALA A 48 -9.46 0.70 2.91
C ALA A 48 -9.64 1.45 4.23
N PHE A 49 -10.73 2.21 4.32
CA PHE A 49 -11.24 2.80 5.54
C PHE A 49 -12.68 2.30 5.73
N GLY A 50 -12.83 1.25 6.54
CA GLY A 50 -14.07 0.49 6.62
C GLY A 50 -14.41 -0.13 5.26
N ASN A 51 -15.59 0.21 4.73
CA ASN A 51 -16.09 -0.34 3.46
C ASN A 51 -15.73 0.53 2.24
N ARG A 52 -14.94 1.60 2.42
CA ARG A 52 -14.60 2.54 1.34
C ARG A 52 -13.10 2.50 1.05
N LEU A 53 -12.75 2.66 -0.22
CA LEU A 53 -11.38 2.80 -0.68
C LEU A 53 -11.08 4.27 -0.91
N HIS A 54 -10.08 4.80 -0.21
CA HIS A 54 -9.65 6.19 -0.30
C HIS A 54 -8.36 6.27 -1.09
N TYR A 55 -8.38 7.07 -2.17
CA TYR A 55 -7.21 7.36 -2.97
C TYR A 55 -6.06 7.88 -2.11
N LEU A 56 -4.85 7.40 -2.39
CA LEU A 56 -3.63 7.82 -1.72
C LEU A 56 -2.69 8.57 -2.66
N THR A 57 -2.25 7.90 -3.72
CA THR A 57 -1.26 8.39 -4.68
C THR A 57 -1.31 7.54 -5.94
N GLY A 58 -0.66 7.98 -7.00
CA GLY A 58 -0.59 7.29 -8.27
C GLY A 58 0.28 8.02 -9.28
N TYR A 59 0.44 7.40 -10.44
CA TYR A 59 1.14 7.98 -11.58
C TYR A 59 0.43 7.58 -12.88
N GLY A 60 0.46 8.49 -13.85
CA GLY A 60 -0.14 8.31 -15.16
C GLY A 60 -1.29 9.26 -15.43
N GLU A 61 -1.78 9.23 -16.66
CA GLU A 61 -2.89 10.07 -17.10
C GLU A 61 -4.22 9.37 -16.84
N GLU A 62 -5.23 10.13 -16.42
CA GLU A 62 -6.56 9.57 -16.23
C GLU A 62 -7.14 9.09 -17.55
N THR A 63 -7.52 7.82 -17.60
CA THR A 63 -8.16 7.23 -18.77
C THR A 63 -9.58 6.80 -18.44
N TYR A 64 -10.36 6.49 -19.47
CA TYR A 64 -11.68 5.87 -19.31
C TYR A 64 -11.62 4.34 -19.36
N LEU A 65 -10.42 3.75 -19.22
CA LEU A 65 -10.25 2.30 -19.22
C LEU A 65 -10.64 1.73 -17.86
N PRO A 66 -11.25 0.53 -17.82
CA PRO A 66 -11.55 -0.13 -16.56
C PRO A 66 -10.25 -0.47 -15.82
N ALA A 67 -10.22 -0.19 -14.52
CA ALA A 67 -9.09 -0.56 -13.67
C ALA A 67 -9.26 -1.97 -13.11
N VAL A 68 -8.21 -2.79 -13.16
CA VAL A 68 -8.13 -4.03 -12.39
C VAL A 68 -7.64 -3.70 -10.99
N LYS A 69 -8.34 -4.23 -9.98
CA LYS A 69 -8.10 -3.94 -8.57
C LYS A 69 -7.45 -5.15 -7.89
N GLU A 70 -6.31 -4.93 -7.26
CA GLU A 70 -5.51 -5.98 -6.58
C GLU A 70 -5.16 -5.57 -5.15
N PHE A 71 -5.17 -6.53 -4.23
CA PHE A 71 -4.78 -6.30 -2.83
C PHE A 71 -3.26 -6.44 -2.67
N ILE A 72 -2.63 -5.45 -2.00
CA ILE A 72 -1.16 -5.38 -1.84
C ILE A 72 -0.67 -5.33 -0.39
N GLY A 73 -1.54 -5.56 0.61
CA GLY A 73 -1.17 -5.63 2.03
C GLY A 73 -1.50 -4.34 2.80
N ASP A 74 -1.52 -4.38 4.14
CA ASP A 74 -1.73 -3.21 5.01
C ASP A 74 -2.95 -2.33 4.67
N ASP A 75 -4.08 -2.99 4.36
CA ASP A 75 -5.32 -2.35 3.88
C ASP A 75 -5.15 -1.57 2.55
N LEU A 76 -4.04 -1.75 1.84
CA LEU A 76 -3.76 -1.13 0.56
C LEU A 76 -4.21 -1.96 -0.63
N TRP A 77 -4.68 -1.25 -1.62
CA TRP A 77 -5.13 -1.75 -2.91
C TRP A 77 -4.42 -0.98 -4.01
N VAL A 78 -4.06 -1.67 -5.08
CA VAL A 78 -3.60 -1.06 -6.33
C VAL A 78 -4.70 -1.20 -7.38
N PHE A 79 -4.81 -0.17 -8.20
CA PHE A 79 -5.66 -0.12 -9.38
C PHE A 79 -4.77 0.12 -10.59
N ILE A 80 -4.91 -0.75 -11.59
CA ILE A 80 -4.12 -0.74 -12.81
C ILE A 80 -5.09 -0.51 -13.96
N GLU A 81 -5.07 0.68 -14.56
CA GLU A 81 -5.83 0.98 -15.77
C GLU A 81 -5.08 0.42 -16.98
N GLY A 82 -5.79 -0.13 -17.97
CA GLY A 82 -5.17 -0.75 -19.14
C GLY A 82 -4.58 -2.14 -18.88
N ALA A 83 -4.93 -2.77 -17.75
CA ALA A 83 -4.40 -4.08 -17.35
C ALA A 83 -4.76 -5.21 -18.32
N GLU A 84 -5.74 -5.02 -19.22
CA GLU A 84 -6.07 -5.95 -20.31
C GLU A 84 -4.92 -6.15 -21.31
N ARG A 85 -3.95 -5.24 -21.33
CA ARG A 85 -2.75 -5.32 -22.16
C ARG A 85 -1.65 -6.17 -21.53
N LEU A 86 -1.78 -6.49 -20.25
CA LEU A 86 -0.82 -7.31 -19.52
C LEU A 86 -1.22 -8.77 -19.61
N THR A 87 -0.22 -9.61 -19.82
CA THR A 87 -0.33 -11.05 -19.52
C THR A 87 -0.59 -11.26 -18.03
N GLU A 88 -1.09 -12.44 -17.67
CA GLU A 88 -1.30 -12.80 -16.27
C GLU A 88 0.02 -12.81 -15.49
N GLU A 89 1.10 -13.27 -16.13
CA GLU A 89 2.44 -13.31 -15.59
C GLU A 89 2.99 -11.90 -15.31
N GLU A 90 2.85 -10.98 -16.26
CA GLU A 90 3.26 -9.57 -16.08
C GLU A 90 2.49 -8.90 -14.95
N ARG A 91 1.17 -9.10 -14.91
CA ARG A 91 0.32 -8.56 -13.84
C ARG A 91 0.72 -9.14 -12.48
N SER A 92 0.99 -10.44 -12.41
CA SER A 92 1.41 -11.11 -11.18
C SER A 92 2.75 -10.56 -10.67
N GLU A 93 3.74 -10.40 -11.56
CA GLU A 93 5.06 -9.88 -11.18
C GLU A 93 5.01 -8.40 -10.77
N LEU A 94 4.19 -7.59 -11.45
CA LEU A 94 3.89 -6.22 -11.05
C LEU A 94 3.34 -6.17 -9.63
N VAL A 95 2.27 -6.92 -9.35
CA VAL A 95 1.61 -6.92 -8.03
C VAL A 95 2.57 -7.41 -6.94
N LYS A 96 3.40 -8.41 -7.23
CA LYS A 96 4.44 -8.90 -6.32
C LYS A 96 5.49 -7.82 -6.01
N THR A 97 5.93 -7.08 -7.02
CA THR A 97 6.87 -5.96 -6.84
C THR A 97 6.27 -4.87 -5.95
N LEU A 98 5.01 -4.51 -6.18
CA LEU A 98 4.31 -3.50 -5.37
C LEU A 98 4.11 -3.95 -3.92
N ARG A 99 3.79 -5.23 -3.70
CA ARG A 99 3.75 -5.83 -2.34
C ARG A 99 5.09 -5.73 -1.63
N ALA A 100 6.20 -5.93 -2.33
CA ALA A 100 7.53 -5.80 -1.74
C ALA A 100 7.84 -4.34 -1.31
N VAL A 101 7.40 -3.35 -2.10
CA VAL A 101 7.51 -1.93 -1.73
C VAL A 101 6.72 -1.64 -0.46
N VAL A 102 5.48 -2.12 -0.37
CA VAL A 102 4.65 -1.97 0.84
C VAL A 102 5.32 -2.64 2.04
N ALA A 103 5.82 -3.87 1.91
CA ALA A 103 6.49 -4.57 3.00
C ALA A 103 7.76 -3.83 3.49
N THR A 104 8.51 -3.23 2.57
CA THR A 104 9.77 -2.51 2.87
C THR A 104 9.51 -1.18 3.59
N HIS A 105 8.44 -0.46 3.21
CA HIS A 105 8.17 0.90 3.69
C HIS A 105 6.98 1.00 4.67
N GLY A 106 6.18 -0.05 4.80
CA GLY A 106 5.00 -0.13 5.66
C GLY A 106 5.30 -0.60 7.08
N ALA A 107 6.46 -1.24 7.31
CA ALA A 107 6.92 -1.56 8.65
C ALA A 107 7.16 -0.26 9.43
N ALA A 108 6.34 -0.01 10.45
CA ALA A 108 6.54 1.11 11.36
C ALA A 108 7.98 1.09 11.91
N PRO A 109 8.64 2.25 12.10
CA PRO A 109 9.89 2.28 12.82
C PRO A 109 9.63 1.66 14.18
N GLN A 110 10.24 0.50 14.45
CA GLN A 110 10.27 -0.05 15.79
C GLN A 110 10.89 1.04 16.66
N THR A 111 10.10 1.61 17.55
CA THR A 111 10.55 2.52 18.59
C THR A 111 11.70 1.82 19.28
N GLN A 112 12.94 2.25 19.00
CA GLN A 112 14.07 1.79 19.79
C GLN A 112 13.71 2.09 21.25
N PRO A 113 13.77 1.11 22.15
CA PRO A 113 13.54 1.38 23.56
C PRO A 113 14.55 2.45 23.97
N VAL A 114 14.03 3.63 24.31
CA VAL A 114 14.85 4.72 24.83
C VAL A 114 15.58 4.13 26.05
N PRO A 115 16.92 4.09 26.07
CA PRO A 115 17.63 3.57 27.23
C PRO A 115 17.19 4.39 28.45
N PRO A 116 16.88 3.76 29.59
CA PRO A 116 16.46 4.46 30.78
C PRO A 116 17.55 5.47 31.14
N GLY A 117 17.23 6.76 30.96
CA GLY A 117 18.12 7.86 31.26
C GLY A 117 18.55 7.78 32.71
N THR A 118 19.86 7.68 32.92
CA THR A 118 20.53 7.70 34.21
C THR A 118 20.06 8.92 34.99
N ARG A 119 19.24 8.71 36.01
CA ARG A 119 18.86 9.73 36.98
C ARG A 119 20.14 10.14 37.72
N LYS A 120 20.72 11.28 37.37
CA LYS A 120 21.76 11.89 38.20
C LYS A 120 21.09 12.37 39.48
N GLU A 121 21.33 11.67 40.58
CA GLU A 121 21.12 12.21 41.92
C GLU A 121 22.07 13.40 42.08
N GLU A 122 21.55 14.60 41.89
CA GLU A 122 22.21 15.84 42.32
C GLU A 122 21.96 15.97 43.82
N THR A 123 22.86 15.37 44.61
CA THR A 123 22.88 15.54 46.06
C THR A 123 23.43 16.93 46.37
N ASN A 124 22.52 17.78 46.82
CA ASN A 124 22.73 19.05 47.48
C ASN A 124 23.87 19.00 48.52
N ARG A 125 24.90 19.86 48.37
CA ARG A 125 25.78 20.31 49.45
C ARG A 125 26.27 21.72 49.18
#